data_AF-A0A2H3G907-F1
#
_entry.id   AF-A0A2H3G907-F1
#
_cell.length_a   1.000
_cell.length_b   1.000
_cell.length_c   1.000
_cell.angle_alpha   90.00
_cell.angle_beta   90.00
_cell.angle_gamma   90.00
#
_symmetry.space_group_name_H-M   'P 1'
#
loop_
_entity.id
_entity.type
_entity.pdbx_description
1 polymer ?
#
loop_
_entity_poly.entity_id
_entity_poly.type
_entity_poly.pdbx_seq_one_letter_code
_entity_poly.pdbx_strand_id
1 'polypeptide(L)'
;MPALRCLFSYLFLRLREWVQHLIAIMLDESLRTVDPKGLALVLLVVSIFFLIPTGIVVILRCFVRLKYRLFGIDDGLMLIGWILHVVFSVVGVRAIYAGLGTKDEHLNAYLQVDGRKWVWIGQVFYSLSLTPIKASICVTLLRIAVTKTHRIIVWATLIFTIVTMLYHTIGTFFACMPITANWDDRTKCSLPFLMSVGYMVSLSAVVSDWICAILPIFMLYKSHMRKATKVSVSIILGLGILASLCTIIRLPYLKAFSHPEDYLYHVANIVLWSTLESGIGIIAGCLPSLRKLVSSRFHFDSSTGSSPTHITPFSGTSRAVITSQSVPAARRTHRGEVGDNWEQLDDVEGTSSQKIYVKVDLEMQSLERPETSRESHGSREDLNITVASNMLSFLRSSGPARTQNAQNNPILYEGGKSSVTFSGPGSKYIMTHRIPPTDKENGVSIIAPPFHYHIYQDEFFRVQSGIGNFYRGLDSKPFAVLSDDPDGQATASVKAGYFHRFENAAKDRDLVVDIHLTPESYENEQQFFRNFFGYLDDCKVSGSAPSIFQLLVFLHSADTPLVIPIPWEFLGRVVSRILLTTAAYWGRFVLGYKQTYPEYYDAKKTI
;
A
#
# COMPACT_ATOMS: atom_id res chain seq x y z
N MET A 1 20.62 -7.89 -15.35
CA MET A 1 19.61 -7.09 -14.64
C MET A 1 18.88 -5.98 -15.44
N PRO A 2 19.22 -5.59 -16.71
CA PRO A 2 18.52 -4.49 -17.40
C PRO A 2 17.13 -4.85 -17.96
N ALA A 3 16.93 -6.11 -18.40
CA ALA A 3 15.66 -6.54 -18.99
C ALA A 3 14.45 -6.44 -18.03
N LEU A 4 14.70 -6.57 -16.73
CA LEU A 4 13.62 -6.56 -15.74
C LEU A 4 13.19 -5.16 -15.31
N ARG A 5 14.12 -4.19 -15.33
CA ARG A 5 13.79 -2.76 -15.20
C ARG A 5 12.97 -2.29 -16.39
N CYS A 6 13.28 -2.81 -17.57
CA CYS A 6 12.55 -2.52 -18.80
C CYS A 6 11.13 -3.11 -18.76
N LEU A 7 10.97 -4.39 -18.35
CA LEU A 7 9.66 -5.03 -18.25
C LEU A 7 8.76 -4.40 -17.17
N PHE A 8 9.30 -4.05 -16.00
CA PHE A 8 8.55 -3.37 -14.94
C PHE A 8 8.16 -1.95 -15.32
N SER A 9 9.08 -1.18 -15.91
CA SER A 9 8.76 0.18 -16.38
C SER A 9 7.75 0.12 -17.51
N TYR A 10 7.87 -0.84 -18.42
CA TYR A 10 6.92 -1.08 -19.50
C TYR A 10 5.54 -1.47 -18.98
N LEU A 11 5.45 -2.45 -18.07
CA LEU A 11 4.17 -2.86 -17.47
C LEU A 11 3.53 -1.73 -16.65
N PHE A 12 4.31 -0.94 -15.92
CA PHE A 12 3.80 0.15 -15.08
C PHE A 12 3.39 1.38 -15.90
N LEU A 13 4.15 1.74 -16.93
CA LEU A 13 3.77 2.76 -17.92
C LEU A 13 2.49 2.35 -18.66
N ARG A 14 2.40 1.09 -19.09
CA ARG A 14 1.23 0.57 -19.78
C ARG A 14 0.04 0.42 -18.86
N LEU A 15 0.21 0.12 -17.56
CA LEU A 15 -0.86 0.10 -16.57
C LEU A 15 -1.39 1.52 -16.31
N ARG A 16 -0.51 2.53 -16.23
CA ARG A 16 -0.89 3.95 -16.10
C ARG A 16 -1.63 4.45 -17.35
N GLU A 17 -1.12 4.16 -18.53
CA GLU A 17 -1.77 4.48 -19.81
C GLU A 17 -3.08 3.72 -19.98
N TRP A 18 -3.17 2.46 -19.55
CA TRP A 18 -4.43 1.69 -19.54
C TRP A 18 -5.45 2.26 -18.57
N VAL A 19 -5.05 2.65 -17.36
CA VAL A 19 -5.95 3.28 -16.37
C VAL A 19 -6.41 4.66 -16.88
N GLN A 20 -5.52 5.44 -17.50
CA GLN A 20 -5.85 6.74 -18.09
C GLN A 20 -6.71 6.61 -19.36
N HIS A 21 -6.46 5.61 -20.21
CA HIS A 21 -7.32 5.30 -21.35
C HIS A 21 -8.67 4.70 -20.93
N LEU A 22 -8.73 3.90 -19.87
CA LEU A 22 -9.99 3.43 -19.28
C LEU A 22 -10.83 4.58 -18.71
N ILE A 23 -10.19 5.58 -18.11
CA ILE A 23 -10.84 6.83 -17.67
C ILE A 23 -11.27 7.68 -18.89
N ALA A 24 -10.45 7.75 -19.94
CA ALA A 24 -10.74 8.53 -21.14
C ALA A 24 -11.80 7.92 -22.08
N ILE A 25 -12.05 6.60 -22.01
CA ILE A 25 -13.11 5.91 -22.78
C ILE A 25 -14.52 6.17 -22.18
N MET A 26 -14.62 6.86 -21.04
CA MET A 26 -15.87 7.03 -20.25
C MET A 26 -16.52 8.42 -20.36
N LEU A 27 -16.48 9.10 -21.51
CA LEU A 27 -17.04 10.46 -21.63
C LEU A 27 -18.14 10.59 -22.70
N ASP A 28 -19.38 10.44 -22.24
CA ASP A 28 -20.55 11.22 -22.65
C ASP A 28 -21.44 11.38 -21.39
N GLU A 29 -21.15 12.43 -20.61
CA GLU A 29 -20.99 12.35 -19.14
C GLU A 29 -22.20 12.80 -18.29
N SER A 30 -23.29 13.30 -18.88
CA SER A 30 -24.41 13.85 -18.06
C SER A 30 -25.69 13.00 -18.04
N LEU A 31 -25.89 12.09 -19.00
CA LEU A 31 -27.11 11.26 -19.10
C LEU A 31 -26.89 9.78 -18.78
N ARG A 32 -25.62 9.34 -18.68
CA ARG A 32 -25.23 7.92 -18.57
C ARG A 32 -24.42 7.59 -17.32
N THR A 33 -24.13 8.57 -16.48
CA THR A 33 -23.27 8.42 -15.30
C THR A 33 -23.82 9.20 -14.12
N VAL A 34 -23.60 8.66 -12.91
CA VAL A 34 -23.97 9.30 -11.64
C VAL A 34 -22.72 9.50 -10.82
N ASP A 35 -22.59 10.69 -10.24
CA ASP A 35 -21.47 11.01 -9.36
C ASP A 35 -21.52 10.17 -8.08
N PRO A 36 -20.46 9.43 -7.74
CA PRO A 36 -20.43 8.57 -6.56
C PRO A 36 -20.48 9.40 -5.27
N LYS A 37 -21.52 9.19 -4.46
CA LYS A 37 -21.68 9.79 -3.13
C LYS A 37 -21.89 8.72 -2.07
N GLY A 38 -21.53 9.01 -0.82
CA GLY A 38 -21.76 8.11 0.32
C GLY A 38 -21.14 6.72 0.12
N LEU A 39 -21.99 5.68 0.10
CA LEU A 39 -21.56 4.28 -0.05
C LEU A 39 -20.85 4.01 -1.39
N ALA A 40 -21.31 4.63 -2.48
CA ALA A 40 -20.69 4.52 -3.80
C ALA A 40 -19.26 5.07 -3.80
N LEU A 41 -19.03 6.19 -3.11
CA LEU A 41 -17.69 6.79 -2.96
C LEU A 41 -16.77 5.90 -2.12
N VAL A 42 -17.27 5.36 -1.01
CA VAL A 42 -16.52 4.42 -0.16
C VAL A 42 -16.09 3.20 -0.99
N LEU A 43 -17.02 2.62 -1.77
CA LEU A 43 -16.72 1.48 -2.63
C LEU A 43 -15.65 1.82 -3.68
N LEU A 44 -15.70 3.01 -4.28
CA LEU A 44 -14.70 3.47 -5.24
C LEU A 44 -13.32 3.59 -4.61
N VAL A 45 -13.23 4.27 -3.47
CA VAL A 45 -11.97 4.46 -2.73
C VAL A 45 -11.39 3.12 -2.32
N VAL A 46 -12.20 2.21 -1.78
CA VAL A 46 -11.75 0.87 -1.37
C VAL A 46 -11.27 0.05 -2.56
N SER A 47 -11.98 0.09 -3.69
CA SER A 47 -11.60 -0.65 -4.91
C SER A 47 -10.23 -0.19 -5.43
N ILE A 48 -10.00 1.12 -5.49
CA ILE A 48 -8.70 1.69 -5.91
C ILE A 48 -7.61 1.37 -4.88
N PHE A 49 -7.93 1.50 -3.59
CA PHE A 49 -6.99 1.27 -2.51
C PHE A 49 -6.50 -0.18 -2.45
N PHE A 50 -7.34 -1.18 -2.75
CA PHE A 50 -6.92 -2.59 -2.76
C PHE A 50 -6.24 -3.00 -4.08
N LEU A 51 -6.56 -2.36 -5.20
CA LEU A 51 -5.96 -2.67 -6.50
C LEU A 51 -4.43 -2.40 -6.53
N ILE A 52 -3.99 -1.28 -5.93
CA ILE A 52 -2.58 -0.88 -5.97
C ILE A 52 -1.69 -1.82 -5.14
N PRO A 53 -1.96 -2.10 -3.84
CA PRO A 53 -1.14 -2.98 -3.02
C PRO A 53 -1.17 -4.43 -3.52
N THR A 54 -2.33 -4.92 -3.99
CA THR A 54 -2.43 -6.29 -4.56
C THR A 54 -1.56 -6.43 -5.80
N GLY A 55 -1.52 -5.42 -6.67
CA GLY A 55 -0.60 -5.38 -7.80
C GLY A 55 0.86 -5.43 -7.38
N ILE A 56 1.26 -4.60 -6.41
CA ILE A 56 2.63 -4.55 -5.91
C ILE A 56 3.07 -5.92 -5.35
N VAL A 57 2.25 -6.56 -4.51
CA VAL A 57 2.64 -7.84 -3.87
C VAL A 57 2.70 -9.00 -4.86
N VAL A 58 1.80 -9.06 -5.85
CA VAL A 58 1.82 -10.10 -6.90
C VAL A 58 3.04 -9.93 -7.80
N ILE A 59 3.29 -8.69 -8.22
CA ILE A 59 4.44 -8.34 -9.05
C ILE A 59 5.76 -8.68 -8.32
N LEU A 60 5.86 -8.33 -7.03
CA LEU A 60 7.02 -8.63 -6.21
C LEU A 60 7.19 -10.16 -6.01
N ARG A 61 6.09 -10.88 -5.80
CA ARG A 61 6.08 -12.35 -5.73
C ARG A 61 6.61 -12.98 -7.01
N CYS A 62 6.09 -12.58 -8.18
CA CYS A 62 6.55 -13.07 -9.47
C CYS A 62 8.03 -12.74 -9.69
N PHE A 63 8.47 -11.53 -9.36
CA PHE A 63 9.88 -11.14 -9.48
C PHE A 63 10.80 -12.02 -8.64
N VAL A 64 10.51 -12.19 -7.34
CA VAL A 64 11.32 -13.02 -6.44
C VAL A 64 11.39 -14.44 -6.96
N ARG A 65 10.25 -15.01 -7.34
CA ARG A 65 10.16 -16.40 -7.82
C ARG A 65 10.89 -16.61 -9.14
N LEU A 66 10.83 -15.67 -10.08
CA LEU A 66 11.60 -15.72 -11.33
C LEU A 66 13.10 -15.56 -11.08
N LYS A 67 13.51 -14.61 -10.22
CA LYS A 67 14.92 -14.36 -9.91
C LYS A 67 15.61 -15.60 -9.33
N TYR A 68 14.92 -16.34 -8.45
CA TYR A 68 15.47 -17.55 -7.84
C TYR A 68 15.15 -18.83 -8.63
N ARG A 69 14.54 -18.75 -9.82
CA ARG A 69 14.08 -19.90 -10.63
C ARG A 69 13.18 -20.88 -9.84
N LEU A 70 12.33 -20.30 -8.99
CA LEU A 70 11.39 -21.01 -8.11
C LEU A 70 9.94 -20.84 -8.56
N PHE A 71 9.71 -20.43 -9.81
CA PHE A 71 8.37 -20.16 -10.33
C PHE A 71 7.56 -21.46 -10.37
N GLY A 72 6.43 -21.44 -9.68
CA GLY A 72 5.54 -22.59 -9.53
C GLY A 72 4.16 -22.38 -10.12
N ILE A 73 3.37 -23.45 -10.12
CA ILE A 73 1.95 -23.44 -10.51
C ILE A 73 1.16 -22.47 -9.60
N ASP A 74 1.50 -22.39 -8.32
CA ASP A 74 0.93 -21.43 -7.36
C ASP A 74 1.15 -19.98 -7.78
N ASP A 75 2.30 -19.64 -8.36
CA ASP A 75 2.59 -18.28 -8.83
C ASP A 75 1.78 -17.94 -10.09
N GLY A 76 1.64 -18.88 -11.02
CA GLY A 76 0.81 -18.74 -12.21
C GLY A 76 -0.68 -18.58 -11.87
N LEU A 77 -1.20 -19.42 -10.97
CA LEU A 77 -2.58 -19.31 -10.48
C LEU A 77 -2.84 -17.98 -9.78
N MET A 78 -1.92 -17.49 -8.95
CA MET A 78 -2.07 -16.19 -8.31
C MET A 78 -2.10 -15.04 -9.33
N LEU A 79 -1.24 -15.10 -10.35
CA LEU A 79 -1.21 -14.09 -11.40
C LEU A 79 -2.52 -14.06 -12.21
N ILE A 80 -3.04 -15.23 -12.59
CA ILE A 80 -4.34 -15.34 -13.29
C ILE A 80 -5.46 -14.78 -12.41
N GLY A 81 -5.48 -15.15 -11.13
CA GLY A 81 -6.48 -14.66 -10.17
C GLY A 81 -6.41 -13.15 -9.98
N TRP A 82 -5.20 -12.57 -9.92
CA TRP A 82 -5.03 -11.12 -9.85
C TRP A 82 -5.50 -10.41 -11.13
N ILE A 83 -5.20 -10.93 -12.32
CA ILE A 83 -5.70 -10.35 -13.59
C ILE A 83 -7.24 -10.34 -13.60
N LEU A 84 -7.88 -11.43 -13.19
CA LEU A 84 -9.34 -11.50 -13.09
C LEU A 84 -9.89 -10.56 -12.00
N HIS A 85 -9.17 -10.38 -10.90
CA HIS A 85 -9.52 -9.41 -9.87
C HIS A 85 -9.43 -7.97 -10.38
N VAL A 86 -8.43 -7.63 -11.21
CA VAL A 86 -8.35 -6.32 -11.88
C VAL A 86 -9.58 -6.08 -12.75
N VAL A 87 -10.01 -7.09 -13.53
CA VAL A 87 -11.23 -6.99 -14.33
C VAL A 87 -12.47 -6.81 -13.45
N PHE A 88 -12.57 -7.56 -12.34
CA PHE A 88 -13.63 -7.39 -11.35
C PHE A 88 -13.67 -5.96 -10.78
N SER A 89 -12.51 -5.38 -10.43
CA SER A 89 -12.42 -4.00 -9.94
C SER A 89 -12.83 -2.98 -11.01
N VAL A 90 -12.41 -3.14 -12.27
CA VAL A 90 -12.79 -2.24 -13.37
C VAL A 90 -14.29 -2.28 -13.62
N VAL A 91 -14.88 -3.48 -13.65
CA VAL A 91 -16.33 -3.67 -13.76
C VAL A 91 -17.05 -3.05 -12.56
N GLY A 92 -16.51 -3.20 -11.35
CA GLY A 92 -17.03 -2.55 -10.13
C GLY A 92 -17.04 -1.03 -10.23
N VAL A 93 -15.97 -0.42 -10.74
CA VAL A 93 -15.91 1.03 -10.98
C VAL A 93 -16.96 1.45 -12.02
N ARG A 94 -17.12 0.71 -13.11
CA ARG A 94 -18.16 1.00 -14.10
C ARG A 94 -19.57 0.88 -13.51
N ALA A 95 -19.79 -0.10 -12.63
CA ALA A 95 -21.05 -0.29 -11.92
C ALA A 95 -21.36 0.88 -10.97
N ILE A 96 -20.34 1.45 -10.30
CA ILE A 96 -20.47 2.63 -9.43
C ILE A 96 -21.00 3.82 -10.22
N TYR A 97 -20.37 4.14 -11.34
CA TYR A 97 -20.84 5.22 -12.22
C TYR A 97 -22.20 4.93 -12.88
N ALA A 98 -22.59 3.65 -12.98
CA ALA A 98 -23.92 3.24 -13.44
C ALA A 98 -25.00 3.31 -12.34
N GLY A 99 -24.64 3.60 -11.08
CA GLY A 99 -25.60 3.73 -9.97
C GLY A 99 -25.41 2.75 -8.80
N LEU A 100 -24.40 1.88 -8.81
CA LEU A 100 -24.09 0.99 -7.67
C LEU A 100 -23.78 1.80 -6.41
N GLY A 101 -24.50 1.55 -5.32
CA GLY A 101 -24.36 2.29 -4.06
C GLY A 101 -25.16 3.59 -4.00
N THR A 102 -26.01 3.85 -4.99
CA THR A 102 -26.95 4.97 -5.04
C THR A 102 -28.38 4.44 -4.93
N LYS A 103 -29.26 5.19 -4.24
CA LYS A 103 -30.68 4.85 -4.09
C LYS A 103 -31.46 5.08 -5.39
N ASP A 104 -32.54 4.33 -5.58
CA ASP A 104 -33.34 4.34 -6.81
C ASP A 104 -33.94 5.73 -7.10
N GLU A 105 -34.25 6.52 -6.07
CA GLU A 105 -34.77 7.89 -6.17
C GLU A 105 -33.82 8.86 -6.93
N HIS A 106 -32.52 8.54 -6.97
CA HIS A 106 -31.49 9.33 -7.64
C HIS A 106 -31.05 8.70 -8.98
N LEU A 107 -31.71 7.62 -9.44
CA LEU A 107 -31.34 6.87 -10.63
C LEU A 107 -32.46 6.88 -11.68
N ASN A 108 -32.11 7.15 -12.94
CA ASN A 108 -33.04 6.96 -14.05
C ASN A 108 -33.20 5.45 -14.38
N ALA A 109 -34.27 5.09 -15.09
CA ALA A 109 -34.55 3.69 -15.43
C ALA A 109 -33.41 3.02 -16.24
N TYR A 110 -32.71 3.80 -17.07
CA TYR A 110 -31.56 3.33 -17.85
C TYR A 110 -30.38 2.93 -16.94
N LEU A 111 -30.00 3.78 -16.00
CA LEU A 111 -28.94 3.57 -15.02
C LEU A 111 -29.26 2.38 -14.11
N GLN A 112 -30.52 2.20 -13.72
CA GLN A 112 -30.91 1.03 -12.94
C GLN A 112 -30.67 -0.28 -13.70
N VAL A 113 -30.97 -0.33 -15.01
CA VAL A 113 -30.70 -1.50 -15.85
C VAL A 113 -29.19 -1.68 -16.10
N ASP A 114 -28.48 -0.61 -16.45
CA ASP A 114 -27.03 -0.64 -16.72
C ASP A 114 -26.25 -1.05 -15.47
N GLY A 115 -26.58 -0.47 -14.30
CA GLY A 115 -26.00 -0.83 -13.01
C GLY A 115 -26.23 -2.29 -12.66
N ARG A 116 -27.45 -2.81 -12.84
CA ARG A 116 -27.75 -4.24 -12.59
C ARG A 116 -26.95 -5.15 -13.50
N LYS A 117 -26.78 -4.78 -14.77
CA LYS A 117 -25.97 -5.51 -15.74
C LYS A 117 -24.50 -5.57 -15.32
N TRP A 118 -23.90 -4.43 -14.97
CA TRP A 118 -22.49 -4.39 -14.53
C TRP A 118 -22.26 -5.13 -13.21
N VAL A 119 -23.21 -5.07 -12.26
CA VAL A 119 -23.17 -5.87 -11.03
C VAL A 119 -23.18 -7.37 -11.33
N TRP A 120 -24.05 -7.83 -12.23
CA TRP A 120 -24.11 -9.23 -12.63
C TRP A 120 -22.81 -9.69 -13.29
N ILE A 121 -22.23 -8.88 -14.21
CA ILE A 121 -20.92 -9.16 -14.81
C ILE A 121 -19.84 -9.23 -13.71
N GLY A 122 -19.87 -8.31 -12.74
CA GLY A 122 -18.96 -8.28 -11.61
C GLY A 122 -19.04 -9.53 -10.76
N GLN A 123 -20.24 -10.05 -10.49
CA GLN A 123 -20.45 -11.29 -9.74
C GLN A 123 -19.77 -12.49 -10.42
N VAL A 124 -19.85 -12.60 -11.75
CA VAL A 124 -19.17 -13.66 -12.52
C VAL A 124 -17.65 -13.53 -12.39
N PHE A 125 -17.09 -12.34 -12.61
CA PHE A 125 -15.64 -12.12 -12.50
C PHE A 125 -15.12 -12.30 -11.07
N TYR A 126 -15.91 -11.96 -10.06
CA TYR A 126 -15.59 -12.25 -8.68
C TYR A 126 -15.36 -13.75 -8.45
N SER A 127 -16.30 -14.61 -8.88
CA SER A 127 -16.15 -16.07 -8.73
C SER A 127 -14.98 -16.64 -9.54
N LEU A 128 -14.78 -16.14 -10.76
CA LEU A 128 -13.66 -16.53 -11.62
C LEU A 128 -12.31 -16.11 -11.03
N SER A 129 -12.25 -14.97 -10.34
CA SER A 129 -11.01 -14.49 -9.70
C SER A 129 -10.68 -15.26 -8.41
N LEU A 130 -11.69 -15.54 -7.57
CA LEU A 130 -11.47 -16.15 -6.26
C LEU A 130 -11.00 -17.61 -6.35
N THR A 131 -11.44 -18.33 -7.38
CA THR A 131 -11.09 -19.73 -7.63
C THR A 131 -9.56 -19.94 -7.77
N PRO A 132 -8.86 -19.30 -8.72
CA PRO A 132 -7.41 -19.41 -8.86
C PRO A 132 -6.63 -18.80 -7.68
N ILE A 133 -7.17 -17.77 -7.00
CA ILE A 133 -6.57 -17.21 -5.77
C ILE A 133 -6.52 -18.28 -4.67
N LYS A 134 -7.67 -18.89 -4.35
CA LYS A 134 -7.75 -19.95 -3.33
C LYS A 134 -6.97 -21.20 -3.76
N ALA A 135 -6.96 -21.53 -5.05
CA ALA A 135 -6.14 -22.62 -5.58
C ALA A 135 -4.65 -22.39 -5.38
N SER A 136 -4.14 -21.17 -5.63
CA SER A 136 -2.75 -20.81 -5.38
C SER A 136 -2.36 -20.96 -3.90
N ILE A 137 -3.25 -20.54 -2.98
CA ILE A 137 -3.04 -20.71 -1.53
C ILE A 137 -2.99 -22.19 -1.17
N CYS A 138 -3.96 -22.99 -1.64
CA CYS A 138 -3.99 -24.43 -1.40
C CYS A 138 -2.72 -25.14 -1.93
N VAL A 139 -2.28 -24.83 -3.15
CA VAL A 139 -1.05 -25.39 -3.72
C VAL A 139 0.18 -24.98 -2.90
N THR A 140 0.21 -23.75 -2.39
CA THR A 140 1.27 -23.29 -1.48
C THR A 140 1.27 -24.10 -0.17
N LEU A 141 0.10 -24.37 0.42
CA LEU A 141 -0.04 -25.21 1.61
C LEU A 141 0.38 -26.65 1.34
N LEU A 142 0.02 -27.21 0.19
CA LEU A 142 0.37 -28.57 -0.21
C LEU A 142 1.88 -28.78 -0.29
N ARG A 143 2.63 -27.75 -0.71
CA ARG A 143 4.11 -27.78 -0.73
C ARG A 143 4.74 -27.81 0.65
N ILE A 144 4.07 -27.22 1.65
CA ILE A 144 4.54 -27.20 3.04
C ILE A 144 4.09 -28.50 3.76
N ALA A 145 3.01 -29.13 3.30
CA ALA A 145 2.44 -30.32 3.93
C ALA A 145 3.35 -31.54 3.78
N VAL A 146 3.87 -32.02 4.93
CA VAL A 146 4.70 -33.22 5.03
C VAL A 146 3.84 -34.48 5.28
N THR A 147 2.81 -34.38 6.12
CA THR A 147 1.97 -35.54 6.49
C THR A 147 0.88 -35.82 5.44
N LYS A 148 0.54 -37.10 5.25
CA LYS A 148 -0.51 -37.53 4.30
C LYS A 148 -1.88 -36.92 4.66
N THR A 149 -2.22 -36.87 5.94
CA THR A 149 -3.49 -36.29 6.41
C THR A 149 -3.63 -34.82 6.05
N HIS A 150 -2.58 -34.00 6.27
CA HIS A 150 -2.63 -32.58 5.89
C HIS A 150 -2.78 -32.40 4.38
N ARG A 151 -2.10 -33.23 3.57
CA ARG A 151 -2.25 -33.21 2.11
C ARG A 151 -3.67 -33.55 1.66
N ILE A 152 -4.30 -34.56 2.26
CA ILE A 152 -5.69 -34.94 1.96
C ILE A 152 -6.64 -33.79 2.28
N ILE A 153 -6.48 -33.13 3.45
CA ILE A 153 -7.30 -31.99 3.84
C ILE A 153 -7.18 -30.83 2.84
N VAL A 154 -5.96 -30.50 2.40
CA VAL A 154 -5.73 -29.44 1.40
C VAL A 154 -6.38 -29.78 0.06
N TRP A 155 -6.21 -31.01 -0.44
CA TRP A 155 -6.86 -31.44 -1.68
C TRP A 155 -8.38 -31.43 -1.59
N ALA A 156 -8.94 -31.90 -0.47
CA ALA A 156 -10.37 -31.85 -0.22
C ALA A 156 -10.88 -30.39 -0.21
N THR A 157 -10.16 -29.48 0.44
CA THR A 157 -10.50 -28.05 0.49
C THR A 157 -10.44 -27.39 -0.89
N LEU A 158 -9.43 -27.75 -1.69
CA LEU A 158 -9.28 -27.26 -3.06
C LEU A 158 -10.45 -27.72 -3.95
N ILE A 159 -10.75 -29.02 -3.94
CA ILE A 159 -11.86 -29.60 -4.72
C ILE A 159 -13.19 -28.99 -4.26
N PHE A 160 -13.41 -28.91 -2.95
CA PHE A 160 -14.60 -28.28 -2.37
C PHE A 160 -14.78 -26.84 -2.87
N THR A 161 -13.72 -26.03 -2.82
CA THR A 161 -13.77 -24.63 -3.28
C THR A 161 -14.07 -24.53 -4.78
N ILE A 162 -13.44 -25.36 -5.62
CA ILE A 162 -13.68 -25.35 -7.07
C ILE A 162 -15.14 -25.72 -7.37
N VAL A 163 -15.65 -26.76 -6.72
CA VAL A 163 -17.03 -27.23 -6.92
C VAL A 163 -18.05 -26.18 -6.50
N THR A 164 -17.87 -25.54 -5.33
CA THR A 164 -18.82 -24.53 -4.85
C THR A 164 -18.78 -23.24 -5.68
N MET A 165 -17.61 -22.82 -6.17
CA MET A 165 -17.49 -21.66 -7.07
C MET A 165 -18.06 -21.95 -8.46
N LEU A 166 -17.89 -23.16 -8.98
CA LEU A 166 -18.51 -23.59 -10.23
C LEU A 166 -20.04 -23.63 -10.10
N TYR A 167 -20.56 -24.20 -9.01
CA TYR A 167 -21.98 -24.18 -8.69
C TYR A 167 -22.52 -22.74 -8.62
N HIS A 168 -21.80 -21.83 -7.96
CA HIS A 168 -22.21 -20.42 -7.90
C HIS A 168 -22.23 -19.74 -9.27
N THR A 169 -21.21 -19.99 -10.09
CA THR A 169 -21.13 -19.42 -11.44
C THR A 169 -22.32 -19.89 -12.28
N ILE A 170 -22.55 -21.21 -12.35
CA ILE A 170 -23.70 -21.81 -13.05
C ILE A 170 -25.02 -21.26 -12.49
N GLY A 171 -25.17 -21.23 -11.16
CA GLY A 171 -26.35 -20.69 -10.50
C GLY A 171 -26.62 -19.23 -10.86
N THR A 172 -25.58 -18.41 -11.05
CA THR A 172 -25.72 -17.00 -11.47
C THR A 172 -26.23 -16.86 -12.90
N PHE A 173 -25.89 -17.79 -13.79
CA PHE A 173 -26.42 -17.82 -15.16
C PHE A 173 -27.88 -18.28 -15.21
N PHE A 174 -28.24 -19.27 -14.40
CA PHE A 174 -29.58 -19.88 -14.39
C PHE A 174 -30.54 -19.30 -13.35
N ALA A 175 -30.12 -18.29 -12.58
CA ALA A 175 -30.97 -17.67 -11.55
C ALA A 175 -32.23 -16.99 -12.12
N CYS A 176 -32.13 -16.50 -13.36
CA CYS A 176 -33.23 -15.86 -14.07
C CYS A 176 -33.31 -16.40 -15.50
N MET A 177 -34.53 -16.65 -15.98
CA MET A 177 -34.78 -17.14 -17.33
C MET A 177 -35.77 -16.19 -18.04
N PRO A 178 -35.39 -15.53 -19.15
CA PRO A 178 -34.08 -15.54 -19.81
C PRO A 178 -32.98 -14.82 -19.00
N ILE A 179 -31.71 -15.04 -19.34
CA ILE A 179 -30.56 -14.42 -18.63
C ILE A 179 -30.66 -12.89 -18.54
N THR A 180 -31.25 -12.25 -19.55
CA THR A 180 -31.45 -10.80 -19.61
C THR A 180 -32.35 -10.28 -18.49
N ALA A 181 -33.19 -11.15 -17.90
CA ALA A 181 -34.02 -10.82 -16.74
C ALA A 181 -33.20 -10.48 -15.49
N ASN A 182 -31.91 -10.84 -15.42
CA ASN A 182 -31.05 -10.40 -14.31
C ASN A 182 -30.94 -8.88 -14.21
N TRP A 183 -31.03 -8.15 -15.34
CA TRP A 183 -30.91 -6.70 -15.37
C TRP A 183 -32.14 -5.96 -15.90
N ASP A 184 -32.98 -6.60 -16.73
CA ASP A 184 -34.21 -6.00 -17.26
C ASP A 184 -35.40 -6.14 -16.29
N ASP A 185 -35.73 -7.38 -15.89
CA ASP A 185 -36.93 -7.69 -15.11
C ASP A 185 -36.70 -8.84 -14.12
N ARG A 186 -36.35 -8.47 -12.88
CA ARG A 186 -36.03 -9.43 -11.82
C ARG A 186 -37.24 -10.20 -11.28
N THR A 187 -38.47 -9.88 -11.69
CA THR A 187 -39.65 -10.66 -11.30
C THR A 187 -39.64 -12.08 -11.89
N LYS A 188 -38.88 -12.27 -12.98
CA LYS A 188 -38.67 -13.57 -13.64
C LYS A 188 -37.52 -14.39 -13.02
N CYS A 189 -36.92 -13.90 -11.94
CA CYS A 189 -35.85 -14.58 -11.22
C CYS A 189 -36.40 -15.44 -10.08
N SER A 190 -35.81 -16.62 -9.88
CA SER A 190 -36.11 -17.41 -8.70
C SER A 190 -35.35 -16.87 -7.49
N LEU A 191 -36.03 -16.06 -6.69
CA LEU A 191 -35.43 -15.42 -5.52
C LEU A 191 -34.90 -16.43 -4.47
N PRO A 192 -35.63 -17.52 -4.10
CA PRO A 192 -35.10 -18.53 -3.19
C PRO A 192 -33.83 -19.20 -3.71
N PHE A 193 -33.74 -19.42 -5.03
CA PHE A 193 -32.57 -20.00 -5.65
C PHE A 193 -31.37 -19.05 -5.62
N LEU A 194 -31.56 -17.77 -5.96
CA LEU A 194 -30.51 -16.75 -5.89
C LEU A 194 -29.93 -16.60 -4.47
N MET A 195 -30.81 -16.61 -3.47
CA MET A 195 -30.43 -16.57 -2.06
C MET A 195 -29.65 -17.82 -1.64
N SER A 196 -30.13 -19.01 -2.01
CA SER A 196 -29.45 -20.28 -1.73
C SER A 196 -28.03 -20.29 -2.31
N VAL A 197 -27.88 -19.87 -3.57
CA VAL A 197 -26.58 -19.77 -4.26
C VAL A 197 -25.63 -18.78 -3.55
N GLY A 198 -26.15 -17.65 -3.07
CA GLY A 198 -25.38 -16.65 -2.30
C GLY A 198 -24.92 -17.14 -0.93
N TYR A 199 -25.78 -17.85 -0.19
CA TYR A 199 -25.44 -18.43 1.11
C TYR A 199 -24.44 -19.58 0.98
N MET A 200 -24.66 -20.47 0.00
CA MET A 200 -23.75 -21.59 -0.30
C MET A 200 -22.33 -21.11 -0.59
N VAL A 201 -22.17 -20.11 -1.47
CA VAL A 201 -20.84 -19.60 -1.82
C VAL A 201 -20.17 -18.95 -0.61
N SER A 202 -20.91 -18.15 0.16
CA SER A 202 -20.36 -17.43 1.31
C SER A 202 -19.95 -18.39 2.44
N LEU A 203 -20.78 -19.39 2.74
CA LEU A 203 -20.44 -20.42 3.73
C LEU A 203 -19.21 -21.24 3.27
N SER A 204 -19.15 -21.62 2.00
CA SER A 204 -18.01 -22.35 1.45
C SER A 204 -16.71 -21.56 1.52
N ALA A 205 -16.79 -20.24 1.31
CA ALA A 205 -15.65 -19.34 1.42
C ALA A 205 -15.15 -19.26 2.88
N VAL A 206 -16.04 -19.08 3.86
CA VAL A 206 -15.69 -19.10 5.29
C VAL A 206 -15.04 -20.43 5.69
N VAL A 207 -15.66 -21.56 5.32
CA VAL A 207 -15.12 -22.89 5.66
C VAL A 207 -13.72 -23.09 5.06
N SER A 208 -13.53 -22.77 3.78
CA SER A 208 -12.23 -22.91 3.13
C SER A 208 -11.15 -21.99 3.73
N ASP A 209 -11.50 -20.76 4.10
CA ASP A 209 -10.56 -19.83 4.74
C ASP A 209 -10.14 -20.29 6.14
N TRP A 210 -11.08 -20.76 6.94
CA TRP A 210 -10.79 -21.31 8.27
C TRP A 210 -9.90 -22.55 8.19
N ILE A 211 -10.14 -23.45 7.24
CA ILE A 211 -9.27 -24.61 7.02
C ILE A 211 -7.87 -24.15 6.61
N CYS A 212 -7.75 -23.21 5.67
CA CYS A 212 -6.45 -22.68 5.22
C CYS A 212 -5.71 -21.90 6.30
N ALA A 213 -6.42 -21.29 7.24
CA ALA A 213 -5.87 -20.55 8.37
C ALA A 213 -5.38 -21.50 9.47
N ILE A 214 -6.19 -22.50 9.85
CA ILE A 214 -5.90 -23.42 10.96
C ILE A 214 -4.86 -24.47 10.59
N LEU A 215 -4.91 -25.01 9.37
CA LEU A 215 -4.06 -26.13 8.96
C LEU A 215 -2.55 -25.86 9.13
N PRO A 216 -2.00 -24.68 8.77
CA PRO A 216 -0.60 -24.33 9.04
C PRO A 216 -0.19 -24.39 10.51
N ILE A 217 -1.11 -24.11 11.45
CA ILE A 217 -0.82 -24.20 12.89
C ILE A 217 -0.50 -25.64 13.26
N PHE A 218 -1.38 -26.57 12.89
CA PHE A 218 -1.19 -28.00 13.18
C PHE A 218 0.03 -28.58 12.47
N MET A 219 0.31 -28.10 11.25
CA MET A 219 1.52 -28.48 10.51
C MET A 219 2.81 -28.09 11.23
N LEU A 220 2.81 -26.99 11.98
CA LEU A 220 4.01 -26.44 12.63
C LEU A 220 4.11 -26.73 14.12
N TYR A 221 3.02 -27.11 14.79
CA TYR A 221 3.00 -27.31 16.25
C TYR A 221 4.03 -28.34 16.75
N LYS A 222 4.36 -29.36 15.94
CA LYS A 222 5.32 -30.41 16.30
C LYS A 222 6.68 -30.30 15.58
N SER A 223 6.93 -29.21 14.85
CA SER A 223 8.14 -29.07 14.02
C SER A 223 9.12 -28.06 14.61
N HIS A 224 10.38 -28.45 14.80
CA HIS A 224 11.49 -27.61 15.28
C HIS A 224 11.94 -26.57 14.22
N MET A 225 11.00 -25.74 13.75
CA MET A 225 11.25 -24.78 12.67
C MET A 225 11.83 -23.46 13.19
N ARG A 226 12.73 -22.86 12.39
CA ARG A 226 13.31 -21.52 12.66
C ARG A 226 12.21 -20.48 12.89
N LYS A 227 12.42 -19.55 13.84
CA LYS A 227 11.46 -18.51 14.27
C LYS A 227 10.80 -17.75 13.10
N ALA A 228 11.55 -17.48 12.03
CA ALA A 228 11.05 -16.83 10.83
C ALA A 228 9.91 -17.61 10.12
N THR A 229 9.84 -18.95 10.25
CA THR A 229 8.74 -19.76 9.68
C THR A 229 7.49 -19.65 10.52
N LYS A 230 7.67 -19.58 11.83
CA LYS A 230 6.58 -19.35 12.78
C LYS A 230 5.91 -18.00 12.52
N VAL A 231 6.69 -16.93 12.34
CA VAL A 231 6.17 -15.57 12.02
C VAL A 231 5.40 -15.55 10.70
N SER A 232 5.95 -16.14 9.63
CA SER A 232 5.27 -16.18 8.34
C SER A 232 3.93 -16.92 8.40
N VAL A 233 3.85 -17.98 9.20
CA VAL A 233 2.59 -18.73 9.37
C VAL A 233 1.60 -17.98 10.26
N SER A 234 2.05 -17.28 11.30
CA SER A 234 1.18 -16.38 12.07
C SER A 234 0.56 -15.28 11.22
N ILE A 235 1.30 -14.75 10.24
CA ILE A 235 0.79 -13.73 9.31
C ILE A 235 -0.24 -14.32 8.34
N ILE A 236 0.01 -15.49 7.77
CA ILE A 236 -0.95 -16.20 6.88
C ILE A 236 -2.24 -16.52 7.65
N LEU A 237 -2.11 -16.99 8.89
CA LEU A 237 -3.22 -17.25 9.81
C LEU A 237 -4.05 -15.98 10.04
N GLY A 238 -3.41 -14.87 10.40
CA GLY A 238 -4.10 -13.61 10.66
C GLY A 238 -4.89 -13.11 9.44
N LEU A 239 -4.33 -13.24 8.24
CA LEU A 239 -4.99 -12.78 7.02
C LEU A 239 -6.10 -13.71 6.54
N GLY A 240 -6.00 -15.03 6.78
CA GLY A 240 -7.10 -15.96 6.53
C GLY A 240 -8.32 -15.67 7.41
N ILE A 241 -8.10 -15.32 8.68
CA ILE A 241 -9.15 -14.89 9.60
C ILE A 241 -9.79 -13.57 9.11
N LEU A 242 -8.98 -12.58 8.71
CA LEU A 242 -9.48 -11.31 8.19
C LEU A 242 -10.31 -11.47 6.91
N ALA A 243 -9.87 -12.33 5.98
CA ALA A 243 -10.65 -12.66 4.78
C ALA A 243 -12.01 -13.28 5.16
N SER A 244 -12.01 -14.26 6.08
CA SER A 244 -13.25 -14.90 6.54
C SER A 244 -14.19 -13.93 7.26
N LEU A 245 -13.66 -12.95 7.99
CA LEU A 245 -14.44 -11.93 8.68
C LEU A 245 -15.18 -11.03 7.69
N CYS A 246 -14.53 -10.67 6.57
CA CYS A 246 -15.17 -9.94 5.48
C CYS A 246 -16.39 -10.71 4.94
N THR A 247 -16.22 -12.03 4.75
CA THR A 247 -17.28 -12.90 4.25
C THR A 247 -18.43 -13.07 5.26
N ILE A 248 -18.13 -13.14 6.56
CA ILE A 248 -19.14 -13.20 7.61
C ILE A 248 -19.95 -11.91 7.66
N ILE A 249 -19.29 -10.74 7.59
CA ILE A 249 -19.97 -9.45 7.56
C ILE A 249 -20.80 -9.28 6.28
N ARG A 250 -20.43 -9.94 5.17
CA ARG A 250 -21.22 -9.97 3.93
C ARG A 250 -22.55 -10.72 4.07
N LEU A 251 -22.64 -11.77 4.90
CA LEU A 251 -23.78 -12.69 4.96
C LEU A 251 -25.14 -12.02 5.20
N PRO A 252 -25.30 -11.06 6.14
CA PRO A 252 -26.56 -10.37 6.36
C PRO A 252 -27.02 -9.56 5.15
N TYR A 253 -26.07 -9.01 4.37
CA TYR A 253 -26.37 -8.23 3.18
C TYR A 253 -26.88 -9.07 2.02
N LEU A 254 -26.75 -10.40 2.03
CA LEU A 254 -27.33 -11.26 1.00
C LEU A 254 -28.86 -11.09 0.90
N LYS A 255 -29.53 -10.69 1.99
CA LYS A 255 -30.97 -10.34 1.97
C LYS A 255 -31.30 -9.21 0.99
N ALA A 256 -30.32 -8.42 0.55
CA ALA A 256 -30.46 -7.43 -0.51
C ALA A 256 -31.02 -8.02 -1.80
N PHE A 257 -30.74 -9.29 -2.12
CA PHE A 257 -31.27 -9.90 -3.34
C PHE A 257 -32.80 -10.00 -3.31
N SER A 258 -33.40 -10.05 -2.11
CA SER A 258 -34.84 -10.14 -1.86
C SER A 258 -35.55 -8.80 -1.77
N HIS A 259 -34.82 -7.68 -1.73
CA HIS A 259 -35.41 -6.35 -1.68
C HIS A 259 -35.50 -5.80 -3.11
N PRO A 260 -36.71 -5.61 -3.66
CA PRO A 260 -36.88 -5.05 -5.00
C PRO A 260 -36.56 -3.55 -5.04
N GLU A 261 -36.82 -2.83 -3.94
CA GLU A 261 -36.49 -1.42 -3.78
C GLU A 261 -35.03 -1.23 -3.38
N ASP A 262 -34.38 -0.19 -3.91
CA ASP A 262 -33.01 0.21 -3.60
C ASP A 262 -31.98 -0.94 -3.79
N TYR A 263 -32.24 -1.81 -4.78
CA TYR A 263 -31.42 -3.01 -5.02
C TYR A 263 -29.93 -2.67 -5.21
N LEU A 264 -29.62 -1.67 -6.03
CA LEU A 264 -28.25 -1.25 -6.31
C LEU A 264 -27.56 -0.64 -5.09
N TYR A 265 -28.32 0.01 -4.20
CA TYR A 265 -27.80 0.51 -2.93
C TYR A 265 -27.43 -0.63 -1.99
N HIS A 266 -28.32 -1.61 -1.83
CA HIS A 266 -28.11 -2.72 -0.91
C HIS A 266 -27.01 -3.70 -1.38
N VAL A 267 -26.95 -4.00 -2.68
CA VAL A 267 -25.93 -4.89 -3.25
C VAL A 267 -24.54 -4.28 -3.23
N ALA A 268 -24.40 -2.95 -3.19
CA ALA A 268 -23.09 -2.31 -3.05
C ALA A 268 -22.32 -2.78 -1.81
N ASN A 269 -23.00 -3.07 -0.70
CA ASN A 269 -22.36 -3.66 0.48
C ASN A 269 -21.80 -5.06 0.19
N ILE A 270 -22.51 -5.88 -0.60
CA ILE A 270 -22.02 -7.20 -1.01
C ILE A 270 -20.74 -7.05 -1.84
N VAL A 271 -20.73 -6.12 -2.80
CA VAL A 271 -19.57 -5.86 -3.67
C VAL A 271 -18.38 -5.31 -2.86
N LEU A 272 -18.64 -4.44 -1.88
CA LEU A 272 -17.64 -3.90 -0.97
C LEU A 272 -16.89 -5.01 -0.23
N TRP A 273 -17.62 -5.87 0.47
CA TRP A 273 -17.03 -6.97 1.24
C TRP A 273 -16.36 -8.02 0.35
N SER A 274 -16.87 -8.24 -0.87
CA SER A 274 -16.26 -9.14 -1.86
C SER A 274 -14.93 -8.60 -2.40
N THR A 275 -14.81 -7.28 -2.54
CA THR A 275 -13.57 -6.59 -2.92
C THR A 275 -12.52 -6.72 -1.81
N LEU A 276 -12.93 -6.55 -0.56
CA LEU A 276 -12.06 -6.74 0.60
C LEU A 276 -11.59 -8.20 0.73
N GLU A 277 -12.50 -9.17 0.62
CA GLU A 277 -12.21 -10.60 0.70
C GLU A 277 -11.15 -11.02 -0.34
N SER A 278 -11.38 -10.69 -1.62
CA SER A 278 -10.46 -11.04 -2.70
C SER A 278 -9.12 -10.30 -2.60
N GLY A 279 -9.13 -9.02 -2.23
CA GLY A 279 -7.90 -8.23 -2.04
C GLY A 279 -7.03 -8.75 -0.89
N ILE A 280 -7.63 -9.04 0.27
CA ILE A 280 -6.93 -9.65 1.41
C ILE A 280 -6.40 -11.04 1.04
N GLY A 281 -7.20 -11.84 0.33
CA GLY A 281 -6.78 -13.17 -0.14
C GLY A 281 -5.53 -13.14 -1.04
N ILE A 282 -5.44 -12.17 -1.95
CA ILE A 282 -4.26 -11.98 -2.81
C ILE A 282 -3.04 -11.61 -1.98
N ILE A 283 -3.18 -10.65 -1.06
CA ILE A 283 -2.08 -10.22 -0.16
C ILE A 283 -1.61 -11.40 0.69
N ALA A 284 -2.54 -12.13 1.32
CA ALA A 284 -2.27 -13.31 2.13
C ALA A 284 -1.51 -14.38 1.35
N GLY A 285 -1.98 -14.68 0.13
CA GLY A 285 -1.35 -15.65 -0.75
C GLY A 285 0.05 -15.24 -1.20
N CYS A 286 0.36 -13.94 -1.28
CA CYS A 286 1.67 -13.48 -1.75
C CYS A 286 2.76 -13.49 -0.68
N LEU A 287 2.42 -13.23 0.58
CA LEU A 287 3.38 -13.08 1.70
C LEU A 287 4.35 -14.25 1.93
N PRO A 288 3.97 -15.54 1.82
CA PRO A 288 4.91 -16.66 2.02
C PRO A 288 6.13 -16.58 1.09
N SER A 289 5.93 -16.09 -0.14
CA SER A 289 7.01 -15.95 -1.13
C SER A 289 7.94 -14.77 -0.84
N LEU A 290 7.40 -13.69 -0.24
CA LEU A 290 8.12 -12.45 0.06
C LEU A 290 9.07 -12.59 1.25
N ARG A 291 8.83 -13.56 2.14
CA ARG A 291 9.67 -13.86 3.29
C ARG A 291 11.17 -14.02 2.96
N LYS A 292 11.49 -14.68 1.83
CA LYS A 292 12.91 -14.88 1.43
C LYS A 292 13.61 -13.55 1.11
N LEU A 293 12.89 -12.53 0.69
CA LEU A 293 13.44 -11.20 0.43
C LEU A 293 13.79 -10.47 1.73
N VAL A 294 12.92 -10.57 2.76
CA VAL A 294 13.11 -9.94 4.07
C VAL A 294 14.30 -10.57 4.81
N SER A 295 14.40 -11.90 4.80
CA SER A 295 15.52 -12.62 5.45
C SER A 295 16.88 -12.40 4.78
N SER A 296 16.92 -11.99 3.51
CA SER A 296 18.18 -11.72 2.78
C SER A 296 18.65 -10.28 2.93
N ARG A 297 17.78 -9.35 3.35
CA ARG A 297 18.07 -7.91 3.47
C ARG A 297 18.18 -7.43 4.91
N PHE A 298 17.54 -8.13 5.85
CA PHE A 298 17.64 -7.87 7.27
C PHE A 298 18.35 -9.06 7.90
N HIS A 299 19.62 -8.88 8.29
CA HIS A 299 20.34 -9.82 9.15
C HIS A 299 19.66 -9.82 10.53
N PHE A 300 18.55 -10.54 10.66
CA PHE A 300 17.85 -10.74 11.93
C PHE A 300 18.44 -11.92 12.74
N ASP A 301 19.58 -12.45 12.31
CA ASP A 301 20.35 -13.45 13.06
C ASP A 301 21.54 -12.74 13.74
N SER A 302 21.24 -11.99 14.81
CA SER A 302 22.22 -11.73 15.85
C SER A 302 22.19 -12.90 16.83
N SER A 303 22.92 -13.96 16.50
CA SER A 303 23.47 -14.87 17.50
C SER A 303 24.88 -15.24 17.06
N THR A 304 25.84 -14.55 17.66
CA THR A 304 27.24 -14.97 17.77
C THR A 304 27.31 -16.43 18.20
N GLY A 305 28.10 -17.23 17.46
CA GLY A 305 28.63 -18.51 17.92
C GLY A 305 28.06 -19.75 17.22
N SER A 306 28.96 -20.44 16.50
CA SER A 306 28.85 -21.79 15.92
C SER A 306 28.03 -21.96 14.63
N SER A 307 28.76 -22.10 13.52
CA SER A 307 28.27 -22.79 12.33
C SER A 307 27.91 -24.24 12.69
N PRO A 308 26.79 -24.76 12.17
CA PRO A 308 26.95 -25.94 11.34
C PRO A 308 26.27 -25.79 9.98
N THR A 309 27.01 -26.20 8.97
CA THR A 309 26.57 -26.61 7.65
C THR A 309 25.39 -27.58 7.79
N HIS A 310 24.21 -27.19 7.33
CA HIS A 310 23.16 -28.16 7.04
C HIS A 310 22.44 -27.79 5.74
N ILE A 311 22.57 -28.71 4.80
CA ILE A 311 21.92 -28.77 3.50
C ILE A 311 20.40 -28.69 3.71
N THR A 312 19.74 -27.75 3.06
CA THR A 312 18.28 -27.74 2.95
C THR A 312 17.89 -28.56 1.70
N PRO A 313 16.94 -29.51 1.78
CA PRO A 313 16.43 -30.17 0.60
C PRO A 313 15.44 -29.23 -0.08
N PHE A 314 15.93 -28.44 -1.03
CA PHE A 314 15.09 -27.76 -1.99
C PHE A 314 15.70 -27.95 -3.38
N SER A 315 15.32 -29.05 -4.03
CA SER A 315 15.54 -29.25 -5.46
C SER A 315 14.37 -30.05 -6.01
N GLY A 316 13.72 -29.50 -7.03
CA GLY A 316 12.64 -30.15 -7.75
C GLY A 316 13.08 -31.43 -8.45
N THR A 317 12.08 -32.23 -8.78
CA THR A 317 12.03 -33.26 -9.83
C THR A 317 13.29 -33.41 -10.67
N SER A 318 14.09 -34.42 -10.32
CA SER A 318 14.91 -35.18 -11.28
C SER A 318 14.93 -36.62 -10.78
N ARG A 319 14.38 -37.53 -11.59
CA ARG A 319 14.50 -38.98 -11.38
C ARG A 319 15.98 -39.33 -11.43
N ALA A 320 16.58 -39.71 -10.30
CA ALA A 320 17.86 -40.41 -10.30
C ALA A 320 17.58 -41.91 -10.39
N VAL A 321 17.93 -42.51 -11.53
CA VAL A 321 18.05 -43.95 -11.66
C VAL A 321 19.34 -44.35 -10.94
N ILE A 322 19.24 -45.21 -9.92
CA ILE A 322 20.39 -45.77 -9.23
C ILE A 322 20.80 -47.03 -9.96
N THR A 323 21.98 -47.05 -10.56
CA THR A 323 22.64 -48.28 -11.02
C THR A 323 23.73 -48.60 -10.01
N SER A 324 23.62 -49.72 -9.30
CA SER A 324 24.66 -50.24 -8.43
C SER A 324 25.52 -51.25 -9.19
N GLN A 325 26.84 -51.14 -9.09
CA GLN A 325 27.78 -52.23 -9.36
C GLN A 325 28.56 -52.52 -8.08
N SER A 326 28.59 -53.79 -7.70
CA SER A 326 29.40 -54.31 -6.60
C SER A 326 30.77 -54.75 -7.11
N VAL A 327 31.84 -54.34 -6.44
CA VAL A 327 33.19 -54.86 -6.67
C VAL A 327 33.64 -55.64 -5.43
N PRO A 328 34.23 -56.85 -5.55
CA PRO A 328 34.62 -57.66 -4.41
C PRO A 328 35.90 -57.16 -3.72
N ALA A 329 35.97 -57.36 -2.41
CA ALA A 329 37.09 -56.98 -1.56
C ALA A 329 38.33 -57.85 -1.82
N ALA A 330 39.45 -57.22 -2.19
CA ALA A 330 40.76 -57.85 -2.19
C ALA A 330 41.62 -57.29 -1.04
N ARG A 331 42.09 -58.24 -0.23
CA ARG A 331 42.89 -58.13 0.99
C ARG A 331 44.32 -57.73 0.64
N ARG A 332 44.88 -56.65 1.22
CA ARG A 332 46.34 -56.51 1.38
C ARG A 332 46.72 -55.58 2.54
N THR A 333 47.56 -56.14 3.38
CA THR A 333 48.23 -55.61 4.56
C THR A 333 49.32 -54.60 4.16
N HIS A 334 49.38 -53.43 4.81
CA HIS A 334 50.65 -52.83 5.24
C HIS A 334 50.43 -51.81 6.36
N ARG A 335 51.26 -51.95 7.39
CA ARG A 335 51.39 -51.13 8.59
C ARG A 335 52.20 -49.88 8.24
N GLY A 336 51.71 -48.70 8.61
CA GLY A 336 52.39 -47.41 8.47
C GLY A 336 51.78 -46.41 9.45
N GLU A 337 52.63 -45.66 10.13
CA GLU A 337 52.37 -44.87 11.34
C GLU A 337 51.34 -43.73 11.21
N VAL A 338 50.82 -43.40 12.39
CA VAL A 338 49.79 -42.40 12.70
C VAL A 338 50.33 -40.98 12.51
N GLY A 339 49.54 -40.13 11.87
CA GLY A 339 49.66 -38.66 11.91
C GLY A 339 48.33 -38.06 12.36
N ASP A 340 48.43 -37.17 13.34
CA ASP A 340 47.35 -36.60 14.14
C ASP A 340 46.17 -36.02 13.36
N ASN A 341 44.96 -36.55 13.63
CA ASN A 341 43.65 -35.88 13.67
C ASN A 341 42.51 -36.89 13.46
N TRP A 342 42.34 -37.80 14.42
CA TRP A 342 41.15 -38.64 14.52
C TRP A 342 40.51 -38.39 15.89
N GLU A 343 39.34 -37.75 15.91
CA GLU A 343 38.48 -37.76 17.10
C GLU A 343 37.61 -39.02 17.09
N GLN A 344 37.69 -39.76 18.19
CA GLN A 344 36.87 -40.92 18.50
C GLN A 344 35.51 -40.46 19.02
N LEU A 345 34.41 -40.92 18.41
CA LEU A 345 33.08 -40.80 19.00
C LEU A 345 32.65 -42.18 19.51
N ASP A 346 32.24 -42.18 20.77
CA ASP A 346 31.97 -43.35 21.59
C ASP A 346 31.05 -44.39 20.93
N ASP A 347 31.35 -45.64 21.28
CA ASP A 347 30.60 -46.83 20.94
C ASP A 347 29.17 -46.76 21.49
N VAL A 348 28.18 -46.97 20.62
CA VAL A 348 26.90 -47.56 21.02
C VAL A 348 26.90 -48.98 20.48
N GLU A 349 27.12 -49.92 21.38
CA GLU A 349 26.98 -51.36 21.14
C GLU A 349 25.59 -51.69 20.57
N GLY A 350 25.56 -52.42 19.45
CA GLY A 350 24.31 -53.04 18.99
C GLY A 350 24.21 -53.27 17.49
N THR A 351 24.99 -54.22 16.96
CA THR A 351 24.73 -55.00 15.74
C THR A 351 24.60 -54.31 14.36
N SER A 352 25.53 -54.70 13.47
CA SER A 352 25.41 -54.79 12.01
C SER A 352 25.26 -53.49 11.21
N SER A 353 26.31 -53.11 10.46
CA SER A 353 26.29 -52.98 8.99
C SER A 353 27.49 -52.19 8.43
N GLN A 354 27.79 -52.46 7.16
CA GLN A 354 28.90 -51.99 6.32
C GLN A 354 29.38 -50.54 6.52
N LYS A 355 30.70 -50.35 6.59
CA LYS A 355 31.37 -49.04 6.42
C LYS A 355 31.58 -48.76 4.93
N ILE A 356 30.93 -47.72 4.39
CA ILE A 356 31.14 -47.20 3.04
C ILE A 356 32.15 -46.06 3.13
N TYR A 357 33.24 -46.13 2.37
CA TYR A 357 34.20 -45.03 2.19
C TYR A 357 34.00 -44.39 0.83
N VAL A 358 33.93 -43.06 0.77
CA VAL A 358 33.85 -42.27 -0.46
C VAL A 358 35.08 -41.39 -0.56
N LYS A 359 35.85 -41.54 -1.65
CA LYS A 359 36.97 -40.66 -2.00
C LYS A 359 36.42 -39.53 -2.88
N VAL A 360 36.72 -38.28 -2.54
CA VAL A 360 36.47 -37.12 -3.41
C VAL A 360 37.82 -36.53 -3.76
N ASP A 361 38.27 -36.77 -4.99
CA ASP A 361 39.42 -36.05 -5.56
C ASP A 361 38.88 -34.73 -6.14
N LEU A 362 39.33 -33.60 -5.59
CA LEU A 362 39.05 -32.26 -6.10
C LEU A 362 40.36 -31.67 -6.62
N GLU A 363 40.49 -31.62 -7.94
CA GLU A 363 41.57 -30.92 -8.62
C GLU A 363 41.24 -29.42 -8.67
N MET A 364 41.99 -28.62 -7.90
CA MET A 364 41.92 -27.15 -7.94
C MET A 364 42.97 -26.62 -8.91
N GLN A 365 42.54 -26.10 -10.06
CA GLN A 365 43.39 -25.23 -10.90
C GLN A 365 43.37 -23.81 -10.33
N SER A 366 44.53 -23.35 -9.84
CA SER A 366 44.80 -21.98 -9.45
C SER A 366 45.23 -21.15 -10.66
N LEU A 367 44.46 -20.12 -11.02
CA LEU A 367 44.91 -19.04 -11.91
C LEU A 367 45.39 -17.87 -11.04
N GLU A 368 46.70 -17.61 -11.10
CA GLU A 368 47.32 -16.40 -10.52
C GLU A 368 46.92 -15.15 -11.33
N ARG A 369 46.69 -14.03 -10.65
CA ARG A 369 46.50 -12.69 -11.23
C ARG A 369 47.61 -11.78 -10.71
N PRO A 370 48.28 -10.98 -11.57
CA PRO A 370 49.42 -10.18 -11.14
C PRO A 370 48.99 -8.92 -10.36
N GLU A 371 49.87 -8.52 -9.45
CA GLU A 371 49.78 -7.31 -8.64
C GLU A 371 50.01 -6.04 -9.47
N THR A 372 49.18 -5.01 -9.24
CA THR A 372 49.54 -3.62 -9.54
C THR A 372 49.15 -2.72 -8.37
N SER A 373 50.18 -2.15 -7.75
CA SER A 373 50.32 -0.91 -6.99
C SER A 373 49.07 -0.23 -6.39
N ARG A 374 49.15 -0.03 -5.07
CA ARG A 374 48.38 0.89 -4.24
C ARG A 374 48.56 2.35 -4.68
N GLU A 375 47.45 3.05 -4.93
CA GLU A 375 47.34 4.51 -4.79
C GLU A 375 46.00 4.91 -4.16
N SER A 376 45.99 6.10 -3.58
CA SER A 376 45.26 6.60 -2.41
C SER A 376 43.73 6.56 -2.43
N HIS A 377 43.17 6.24 -1.26
CA HIS A 377 41.77 6.44 -0.86
C HIS A 377 41.34 7.91 -0.95
N GLY A 378 40.30 8.19 -1.75
CA GLY A 378 39.47 9.38 -1.70
C GLY A 378 37.99 8.99 -1.89
N SER A 379 37.19 9.21 -0.85
CA SER A 379 35.72 9.13 -0.72
C SER A 379 34.91 8.46 -1.84
N ARG A 380 34.69 7.14 -1.71
CA ARG A 380 33.73 6.36 -2.50
C ARG A 380 32.42 6.08 -1.74
N GLU A 381 32.30 6.56 -0.50
CA GLU A 381 31.10 6.38 0.32
C GLU A 381 30.03 7.46 0.08
N ASP A 382 30.42 8.68 -0.30
CA ASP A 382 29.45 9.74 -0.58
C ASP A 382 28.73 9.55 -1.92
N LEU A 383 29.37 8.89 -2.91
CA LEU A 383 28.77 8.66 -4.23
C LEU A 383 27.72 7.54 -4.22
N ASN A 384 27.86 6.53 -3.36
CA ASN A 384 26.97 5.37 -3.33
C ASN A 384 25.62 5.67 -2.66
N ILE A 385 25.56 6.67 -1.77
CA ILE A 385 24.31 7.10 -1.11
C ILE A 385 23.48 8.00 -2.04
N THR A 386 24.12 8.77 -2.93
CA THR A 386 23.40 9.64 -3.89
C THR A 386 22.84 8.87 -5.09
N VAL A 387 23.46 7.77 -5.51
CA VAL A 387 23.02 7.00 -6.68
C VAL A 387 21.82 6.09 -6.37
N ALA A 388 21.63 5.69 -5.12
CA ALA A 388 20.47 4.88 -4.69
C ALA A 388 19.20 5.71 -4.42
N SER A 389 19.30 7.02 -4.15
CA SER A 389 18.20 7.88 -3.70
C SER A 389 17.35 8.52 -4.82
N ASN A 390 17.72 8.33 -6.09
CA ASN A 390 17.08 8.99 -7.23
C ASN A 390 16.51 8.04 -8.30
N MET A 391 16.36 6.75 -7.99
CA MET A 391 16.03 5.71 -8.98
C MET A 391 14.65 5.87 -9.67
N LEU A 392 13.72 6.65 -9.11
CA LEU A 392 12.40 6.94 -9.70
C LEU A 392 12.11 8.46 -9.81
N SER A 393 13.14 9.30 -9.76
CA SER A 393 13.00 10.77 -9.90
C SER A 393 12.41 11.21 -11.25
N PHE A 394 12.43 10.35 -12.28
CA PHE A 394 11.76 10.60 -13.56
C PHE A 394 10.23 10.49 -13.51
N LEU A 395 9.65 9.90 -12.44
CA LEU A 395 8.20 9.85 -12.23
C LEU A 395 7.63 11.17 -11.69
N ARG A 396 8.50 12.09 -11.29
CA ARG A 396 8.14 13.45 -10.85
C ARG A 396 7.62 14.24 -12.04
N SER A 397 6.52 14.98 -11.86
CA SER A 397 6.15 16.02 -12.84
C SER A 397 7.26 17.06 -12.88
N SER A 398 7.61 17.55 -14.08
CA SER A 398 8.49 18.72 -14.20
C SER A 398 7.89 19.83 -13.35
N GLY A 399 8.57 20.14 -12.23
CA GLY A 399 8.10 21.20 -11.33
C GLY A 399 8.12 22.53 -12.07
N PRO A 400 7.35 23.53 -11.59
CA PRO A 400 7.41 24.87 -12.16
C PRO A 400 8.84 25.42 -12.08
N ALA A 401 9.15 26.36 -12.96
CA ALA A 401 10.36 27.17 -12.81
C ALA A 401 10.32 27.84 -11.44
N ARG A 402 11.43 27.75 -10.68
CA ARG A 402 11.47 28.25 -9.32
C ARG A 402 11.86 29.71 -9.27
N THR A 403 11.07 30.53 -8.58
CA THR A 403 11.41 31.93 -8.37
C THR A 403 12.53 32.08 -7.33
N GLN A 404 13.53 32.91 -7.62
CA GLN A 404 14.62 33.19 -6.68
C GLN A 404 14.18 34.19 -5.61
N ASN A 405 13.59 33.68 -4.53
CA ASN A 405 13.05 34.47 -3.42
C ASN A 405 13.82 34.27 -2.11
N ALA A 406 14.89 33.48 -2.11
CA ALA A 406 15.70 33.16 -0.92
C ALA A 406 16.22 34.38 -0.15
N GLN A 407 16.41 35.52 -0.82
CA GLN A 407 17.00 36.74 -0.24
C GLN A 407 15.95 37.79 0.17
N ASN A 408 14.67 37.59 -0.19
CA ASN A 408 13.65 38.59 0.01
C ASN A 408 13.09 38.50 1.45
N ASN A 409 12.83 39.66 2.05
CA ASN A 409 12.10 39.85 3.30
C ASN A 409 11.58 41.31 3.34
N PRO A 410 10.27 41.58 3.15
CA PRO A 410 9.18 40.61 3.04
C PRO A 410 9.26 39.77 1.76
N ILE A 411 8.78 38.54 1.85
CA ILE A 411 8.61 37.67 0.69
C ILE A 411 7.19 37.90 0.16
N LEU A 412 7.10 38.30 -1.10
CA LEU A 412 5.84 38.60 -1.77
C LEU A 412 5.38 37.37 -2.56
N TYR A 413 4.10 37.04 -2.46
CA TYR A 413 3.44 35.95 -3.18
C TYR A 413 2.20 36.48 -3.93
N GLU A 414 1.67 35.70 -4.86
CA GLU A 414 0.43 35.99 -5.59
C GLU A 414 0.45 37.36 -6.29
N GLY A 415 1.61 37.73 -6.84
CA GLY A 415 1.83 39.04 -7.48
C GLY A 415 1.86 40.22 -6.50
N GLY A 416 2.20 39.97 -5.22
CA GLY A 416 2.31 41.00 -4.18
C GLY A 416 1.05 41.23 -3.35
N LYS A 417 0.00 40.41 -3.58
CA LYS A 417 -1.25 40.45 -2.82
C LYS A 417 -1.09 39.88 -1.41
N SER A 418 -0.24 38.87 -1.25
CA SER A 418 0.06 38.24 0.02
C SER A 418 1.56 38.31 0.32
N SER A 419 1.92 38.30 1.60
CA SER A 419 3.33 38.31 2.01
C SER A 419 3.59 37.62 3.34
N VAL A 420 4.83 37.15 3.49
CA VAL A 420 5.39 36.66 4.75
C VAL A 420 6.65 37.44 5.07
N THR A 421 6.71 37.99 6.29
CA THR A 421 7.87 38.73 6.81
C THR A 421 8.44 37.96 7.98
N PHE A 422 9.76 37.74 8.00
CA PHE A 422 10.44 37.11 9.14
C PHE A 422 11.13 38.16 10.01
N SER A 423 10.90 38.08 11.31
CA SER A 423 11.60 38.87 12.32
C SER A 423 12.96 38.23 12.65
N GLY A 424 13.79 38.87 13.47
CA GLY A 424 15.03 38.26 13.97
C GLY A 424 14.78 37.13 15.00
N PRO A 425 15.79 36.27 15.26
CA PRO A 425 15.68 35.20 16.25
C PRO A 425 15.41 35.77 17.66
N GLY A 426 14.56 35.09 18.45
CA GLY A 426 14.18 35.52 19.80
C GLY A 426 13.23 36.73 19.85
N SER A 427 12.70 37.15 18.71
CA SER A 427 11.63 38.14 18.65
C SER A 427 10.32 37.57 19.21
N LYS A 428 9.47 38.44 19.79
CA LYS A 428 8.17 38.01 20.35
C LYS A 428 7.27 37.32 19.31
N TYR A 429 7.42 37.68 18.04
CA TYR A 429 6.74 37.06 16.91
C TYR A 429 7.74 36.86 15.77
N ILE A 430 7.93 35.60 15.39
CA ILE A 430 8.95 35.16 14.43
C ILE A 430 8.58 35.51 12.99
N MET A 431 7.27 35.60 12.71
CA MET A 431 6.78 35.91 11.38
C MET A 431 5.46 36.67 11.40
N THR A 432 5.26 37.47 10.36
CA THR A 432 4.02 38.22 10.11
C THR A 432 3.49 37.84 8.73
N HIS A 433 2.25 37.36 8.68
CA HIS A 433 1.54 37.02 7.46
C HIS A 433 0.55 38.12 7.10
N ARG A 434 0.53 38.53 5.83
CA ARG A 434 -0.48 39.45 5.26
C ARG A 434 -1.35 38.68 4.26
N ILE A 435 -2.58 38.36 4.66
CA ILE A 435 -3.52 37.51 3.94
C ILE A 435 -4.63 38.37 3.31
N PRO A 436 -4.74 38.41 1.97
CA PRO A 436 -5.80 39.17 1.30
C PRO A 436 -7.18 38.53 1.50
N PRO A 437 -8.28 39.28 1.28
CA PRO A 437 -9.63 38.74 1.23
C PRO A 437 -9.78 37.62 0.19
N THR A 438 -10.65 36.64 0.49
CA THR A 438 -11.01 35.60 -0.50
C THR A 438 -11.94 36.20 -1.55
N ASP A 439 -11.52 36.16 -2.81
CA ASP A 439 -12.27 36.69 -3.95
C ASP A 439 -12.53 35.61 -5.01
N LYS A 440 -13.59 35.77 -5.82
CA LYS A 440 -14.00 34.84 -6.87
C LYS A 440 -12.94 34.64 -7.95
N GLU A 441 -12.13 35.67 -8.25
CA GLU A 441 -11.09 35.59 -9.27
C GLU A 441 -9.81 34.88 -8.79
N ASN A 442 -9.41 35.12 -7.54
CA ASN A 442 -8.10 34.70 -7.04
C ASN A 442 -8.15 33.48 -6.10
N GLY A 443 -9.35 33.12 -5.65
CA GLY A 443 -9.60 32.03 -4.72
C GLY A 443 -9.08 32.33 -3.31
N VAL A 444 -8.86 31.26 -2.55
CA VAL A 444 -8.22 31.33 -1.23
C VAL A 444 -6.72 31.57 -1.42
N SER A 445 -6.15 32.45 -0.60
CA SER A 445 -4.72 32.77 -0.64
C SER A 445 -3.87 31.55 -0.27
N ILE A 446 -2.74 31.34 -0.95
CA ILE A 446 -1.84 30.19 -0.70
C ILE A 446 -1.22 30.20 0.72
N ILE A 447 -1.18 31.37 1.35
CA ILE A 447 -0.64 31.54 2.72
C ILE A 447 -1.70 31.34 3.81
N ALA A 448 -2.97 31.15 3.44
CA ALA A 448 -4.01 30.72 4.37
C ALA A 448 -3.85 29.22 4.60
N PRO A 449 -3.51 28.79 5.82
CA PRO A 449 -3.16 27.39 6.02
C PRO A 449 -4.40 26.49 5.97
N PRO A 450 -4.29 25.31 5.32
CA PRO A 450 -5.34 24.29 5.39
C PRO A 450 -5.44 23.73 6.82
N PHE A 451 -6.42 22.85 7.05
CA PHE A 451 -6.62 22.24 8.37
C PHE A 451 -5.43 21.34 8.76
N HIS A 452 -4.71 21.71 9.83
CA HIS A 452 -3.46 21.06 10.24
C HIS A 452 -3.28 21.04 11.77
N TYR A 453 -2.21 20.41 12.24
CA TYR A 453 -1.72 20.53 13.62
C TYR A 453 -0.22 20.40 13.69
N HIS A 454 0.39 20.94 14.74
CA HIS A 454 1.80 20.75 15.05
C HIS A 454 1.98 19.59 16.03
N ILE A 455 2.96 18.72 15.79
CA ILE A 455 3.20 17.55 16.68
C ILE A 455 3.79 17.98 18.01
N TYR A 456 4.69 18.97 18.01
CA TYR A 456 5.51 19.36 19.16
C TYR A 456 5.49 20.85 19.49
N GLN A 457 4.88 21.68 18.65
CA GLN A 457 4.90 23.15 18.81
C GLN A 457 3.52 23.68 19.19
N ASP A 458 3.50 24.57 20.17
CA ASP A 458 2.38 25.46 20.45
C ASP A 458 2.50 26.70 19.55
N GLU A 459 1.37 27.25 19.11
CA GLU A 459 1.31 28.40 18.20
C GLU A 459 0.52 29.54 18.84
N PHE A 460 1.04 30.77 18.72
CA PHE A 460 0.46 31.99 19.27
C PHE A 460 0.23 32.99 18.14
N PHE A 461 -0.96 33.58 18.14
CA PHE A 461 -1.41 34.52 17.12
C PHE A 461 -1.68 35.89 17.75
N ARG A 462 -1.32 36.94 17.02
CA ARG A 462 -1.77 38.32 17.29
C ARG A 462 -2.18 38.98 15.98
N VAL A 463 -3.42 39.45 15.90
CA VAL A 463 -3.86 40.26 14.76
C VAL A 463 -3.33 41.69 14.94
N GLN A 464 -2.58 42.18 13.96
CA GLN A 464 -2.13 43.57 13.90
C GLN A 464 -3.16 44.47 13.21
N SER A 465 -3.79 43.95 12.14
CA SER A 465 -4.82 44.66 11.39
C SER A 465 -5.76 43.68 10.70
N GLY A 466 -7.03 44.06 10.55
CA GLY A 466 -8.06 43.24 9.91
C GLY A 466 -8.77 42.30 10.87
N ILE A 467 -9.53 41.33 10.32
CA ILE A 467 -10.36 40.41 11.09
C ILE A 467 -10.13 38.97 10.61
N GLY A 468 -9.82 38.07 11.54
CA GLY A 468 -9.54 36.65 11.25
C GLY A 468 -10.43 35.70 12.03
N ASN A 469 -10.96 34.68 11.36
CA ASN A 469 -11.67 33.58 11.99
C ASN A 469 -10.70 32.45 12.29
N PHE A 470 -10.61 32.03 13.55
CA PHE A 470 -9.75 30.94 14.00
C PHE A 470 -10.60 29.75 14.41
N TYR A 471 -10.33 28.60 13.80
CA TYR A 471 -11.07 27.36 14.01
C TYR A 471 -10.22 26.35 14.77
N ARG A 472 -10.86 25.58 15.64
CA ARG A 472 -10.24 24.49 16.42
C ARG A 472 -11.13 23.27 16.33
N GLY A 473 -10.52 22.11 16.12
CA GLY A 473 -11.27 20.86 15.93
C GLY A 473 -12.12 20.88 14.65
N LEU A 474 -12.94 19.86 14.46
CA LEU A 474 -13.77 19.72 13.25
C LEU A 474 -15.04 20.59 13.26
N ASP A 475 -15.16 21.51 14.23
CA ASP A 475 -16.32 22.36 14.39
C ASP A 475 -16.42 23.44 13.31
N SER A 476 -17.65 23.69 12.87
CA SER A 476 -17.94 24.70 11.84
C SER A 476 -17.90 26.14 12.34
N LYS A 477 -17.85 26.34 13.67
CA LYS A 477 -17.80 27.67 14.30
C LYS A 477 -16.36 28.01 14.71
N PRO A 478 -15.91 29.26 14.51
CA PRO A 478 -14.61 29.69 14.99
C PRO A 478 -14.59 29.67 16.52
N PHE A 479 -13.50 29.20 17.11
CA PHE A 479 -13.31 29.25 18.56
C PHE A 479 -12.88 30.65 19.04
N ALA A 480 -12.27 31.43 18.13
CA ALA A 480 -11.89 32.81 18.35
C ALA A 480 -12.05 33.61 17.05
N VAL A 481 -12.56 34.83 17.18
CA VAL A 481 -12.56 35.83 16.11
C VAL A 481 -11.61 36.92 16.57
N LEU A 482 -10.50 37.08 15.87
CA LEU A 482 -9.48 38.06 16.25
C LEU A 482 -9.56 39.29 15.36
N SER A 483 -9.46 40.48 15.95
CA SER A 483 -9.50 41.75 15.23
C SER A 483 -8.55 42.79 15.83
N ASP A 484 -8.34 43.87 15.09
CA ASP A 484 -7.65 45.09 15.53
C ASP A 484 -8.57 46.10 16.24
N ASP A 485 -9.82 45.71 16.51
CA ASP A 485 -10.81 46.52 17.21
C ASP A 485 -10.40 46.69 18.70
N PRO A 486 -10.40 47.90 19.27
CA PRO A 486 -10.08 48.15 20.68
C PRO A 486 -10.87 47.29 21.68
N ASP A 487 -12.13 46.94 21.36
CA ASP A 487 -13.00 46.14 22.21
C ASP A 487 -12.97 44.63 21.86
N GLY A 488 -12.20 44.24 20.83
CA GLY A 488 -12.08 42.88 20.33
C GLY A 488 -10.97 42.05 20.98
N GLN A 489 -10.98 40.73 20.73
CA GLN A 489 -9.88 39.85 21.13
C GLN A 489 -8.76 39.97 20.09
N ALA A 490 -7.57 40.45 20.46
CA ALA A 490 -6.45 40.59 19.50
C ALA A 490 -5.54 39.36 19.42
N THR A 491 -5.57 38.45 20.41
CA THR A 491 -4.63 37.34 20.54
C THR A 491 -5.29 36.00 20.85
N ALA A 492 -4.77 34.91 20.29
CA ALA A 492 -5.15 33.53 20.63
C ALA A 492 -3.93 32.61 20.63
N SER A 493 -4.07 31.43 21.24
CA SER A 493 -3.06 30.37 21.16
C SER A 493 -3.69 29.00 20.92
N VAL A 494 -2.92 28.11 20.29
CA VAL A 494 -3.27 26.72 20.02
C VAL A 494 -2.14 25.83 20.52
N LYS A 495 -2.51 24.81 21.30
CA LYS A 495 -1.53 23.84 21.83
C LYS A 495 -1.17 22.79 20.79
N ALA A 496 0.02 22.22 20.91
CA ALA A 496 0.49 21.09 20.12
C ALA A 496 -0.55 19.94 20.15
N GLY A 497 -0.73 19.31 19.00
CA GLY A 497 -1.64 18.17 18.83
C GLY A 497 -3.12 18.54 18.66
N TYR A 498 -3.49 19.83 18.68
CA TYR A 498 -4.84 20.29 18.38
C TYR A 498 -4.98 20.73 16.92
N PHE A 499 -6.05 20.28 16.28
CA PHE A 499 -6.38 20.66 14.92
C PHE A 499 -6.82 22.11 14.86
N HIS A 500 -6.32 22.87 13.90
CA HIS A 500 -6.69 24.25 13.70
C HIS A 500 -6.50 24.71 12.25
N ARG A 501 -7.15 25.84 11.93
CA ARG A 501 -6.92 26.67 10.74
C ARG A 501 -7.35 28.09 11.05
N PHE A 502 -6.91 29.04 10.24
CA PHE A 502 -7.42 30.41 10.28
C PHE A 502 -7.55 30.98 8.88
N GLU A 503 -8.47 31.94 8.74
CA GLU A 503 -8.74 32.61 7.47
C GLU A 503 -9.10 34.08 7.68
N ASN A 504 -8.91 34.89 6.63
CA ASN A 504 -9.37 36.27 6.63
C ASN A 504 -10.91 36.30 6.57
N ALA A 505 -11.53 36.88 7.59
CA ALA A 505 -12.98 37.00 7.71
C ALA A 505 -13.52 38.25 6.97
N ALA A 506 -12.66 39.24 6.72
CA ALA A 506 -13.03 40.47 6.03
C ALA A 506 -13.04 40.27 4.50
N LYS A 507 -13.93 41.01 3.83
CA LYS A 507 -14.08 40.98 2.37
C LYS A 507 -13.39 42.16 1.67
N ASP A 508 -13.04 43.19 2.43
CA ASP A 508 -12.62 44.52 1.97
C ASP A 508 -11.19 44.89 2.37
N ARG A 509 -10.58 44.18 3.33
CA ARG A 509 -9.25 44.49 3.88
C ARG A 509 -8.42 43.24 4.16
N ASP A 510 -7.11 43.40 4.12
CA ASP A 510 -6.17 42.32 4.43
C ASP A 510 -6.16 41.99 5.92
N LEU A 511 -5.91 40.73 6.24
CA LEU A 511 -5.61 40.27 7.59
C LEU A 511 -4.09 40.25 7.78
N VAL A 512 -3.57 41.03 8.72
CA VAL A 512 -2.18 41.01 9.14
C VAL A 512 -2.08 40.32 10.49
N VAL A 513 -1.45 39.14 10.52
CA VAL A 513 -1.33 38.30 11.72
C VAL A 513 0.14 37.98 12.02
N ASP A 514 0.53 38.25 13.25
CA ASP A 514 1.80 37.83 13.81
C ASP A 514 1.68 36.44 14.41
N ILE A 515 2.70 35.60 14.15
CA ILE A 515 2.74 34.20 14.56
C ILE A 515 4.03 33.97 15.36
N HIS A 516 3.89 33.24 16.48
CA HIS A 516 5.00 32.74 17.28
C HIS A 516 4.82 31.25 17.59
N LEU A 517 5.88 30.47 17.46
CA LEU A 517 5.89 29.03 17.68
C LEU A 517 6.81 28.68 18.86
N THR A 518 6.37 27.80 19.76
CA THR A 518 7.20 27.31 20.87
C THR A 518 7.22 25.78 20.95
N PRO A 519 8.41 25.13 21.03
CA PRO A 519 9.74 25.72 21.03
C PRO A 519 10.09 26.37 19.69
N GLU A 520 10.78 27.50 19.73
CA GLU A 520 11.21 28.26 18.54
C GLU A 520 12.26 27.47 17.76
N SER A 521 12.05 27.36 16.45
CA SER A 521 13.02 26.77 15.54
C SER A 521 13.23 27.66 14.31
N TYR A 522 13.78 28.85 14.56
CA TYR A 522 13.90 29.94 13.60
C TYR A 522 14.35 29.51 12.19
N GLU A 523 15.44 28.75 12.10
CA GLU A 523 15.98 28.27 10.83
C GLU A 523 15.05 27.28 10.11
N ASN A 524 14.49 26.32 10.86
CA ASN A 524 13.60 25.32 10.29
C ASN A 524 12.27 25.94 9.83
N GLU A 525 11.77 26.92 10.58
CA GLU A 525 10.55 27.67 10.26
C GLU A 525 10.75 28.50 8.99
N GLN A 526 11.83 29.27 8.92
CA GLN A 526 12.18 30.00 7.68
C GLN A 526 12.34 29.06 6.50
N GLN A 527 13.08 27.97 6.68
CA GLN A 527 13.28 26.97 5.62
C GLN A 527 11.93 26.41 5.15
N PHE A 528 11.06 26.00 6.07
CA PHE A 528 9.75 25.42 5.73
C PHE A 528 8.88 26.41 4.96
N PHE A 529 8.59 27.58 5.54
CA PHE A 529 7.63 28.53 4.98
C PHE A 529 8.10 29.10 3.63
N ARG A 530 9.40 29.41 3.49
CA ARG A 530 9.97 29.86 2.22
C ARG A 530 9.82 28.80 1.13
N ASN A 531 10.14 27.54 1.43
CA ASN A 531 10.04 26.46 0.46
C ASN A 531 8.59 26.09 0.12
N PHE A 532 7.72 26.04 1.14
CA PHE A 532 6.34 25.62 0.99
C PHE A 532 5.53 26.64 0.18
N PHE A 533 5.55 27.92 0.59
CA PHE A 533 4.81 28.96 -0.12
C PHE A 533 5.46 29.36 -1.45
N GLY A 534 6.80 29.40 -1.53
CA GLY A 534 7.49 29.63 -2.80
C GLY A 534 7.12 28.58 -3.86
N TYR A 535 7.06 27.31 -3.49
CA TYR A 535 6.62 26.24 -4.39
C TYR A 535 5.15 26.36 -4.80
N LEU A 536 4.26 26.70 -3.86
CA LEU A 536 2.84 26.89 -4.17
C LEU A 536 2.60 28.10 -5.09
N ASP A 537 3.33 29.19 -4.89
CA ASP A 537 3.26 30.39 -5.72
C ASP A 537 3.73 30.09 -7.15
N ASP A 538 4.88 29.42 -7.30
CA ASP A 538 5.38 29.03 -8.62
C ASP A 538 4.43 28.07 -9.36
N CYS A 539 3.78 27.15 -8.62
CA CYS A 539 2.72 26.30 -9.17
C CYS A 539 1.51 27.13 -9.64
N LYS A 540 1.07 28.12 -8.85
CA LYS A 540 -0.05 29.00 -9.18
C LYS A 540 0.25 29.87 -10.40
N VAL A 541 1.43 30.49 -10.45
CA VAL A 541 1.90 31.34 -11.57
C VAL A 541 2.03 30.53 -12.86
N SER A 542 2.52 29.28 -12.78
CA SER A 542 2.67 28.41 -13.95
C SER A 542 1.38 27.67 -14.37
N GLY A 543 0.27 27.85 -13.66
CA GLY A 543 -0.97 27.11 -13.90
C GLY A 543 -0.85 25.59 -13.69
N SER A 544 0.17 25.14 -12.96
CA SER A 544 0.46 23.72 -12.74
C SER A 544 -0.06 23.25 -11.38
N ALA A 545 -0.70 22.08 -11.34
CA ALA A 545 -1.12 21.49 -10.07
C ALA A 545 0.09 21.12 -9.19
N PRO A 546 0.11 21.49 -7.90
CA PRO A 546 1.22 21.16 -7.01
C PRO A 546 1.27 19.66 -6.73
N SER A 547 2.48 19.11 -6.64
CA SER A 547 2.65 17.69 -6.32
C SER A 547 2.39 17.45 -4.83
N ILE A 548 1.41 16.59 -4.53
CA ILE A 548 1.08 16.20 -3.16
C ILE A 548 2.29 15.62 -2.41
N PHE A 549 3.17 14.88 -3.09
CA PHE A 549 4.38 14.32 -2.47
C PHE A 549 5.40 15.39 -2.11
N GLN A 550 5.56 16.43 -2.92
CA GLN A 550 6.46 17.55 -2.60
C GLN A 550 5.91 18.35 -1.41
N LEU A 551 4.60 18.61 -1.37
CA LEU A 551 3.95 19.28 -0.24
C LEU A 551 4.11 18.47 1.05
N LEU A 552 3.88 17.15 1.00
CA LEU A 552 4.05 16.27 2.17
C LEU A 552 5.51 16.15 2.62
N VAL A 553 6.50 16.25 1.72
CA VAL A 553 7.93 16.32 2.09
C VAL A 553 8.24 17.60 2.89
N PHE A 554 7.69 18.74 2.50
CA PHE A 554 7.84 20.00 3.25
C PHE A 554 7.13 19.96 4.60
N LEU A 555 5.88 19.50 4.63
CA LEU A 555 5.11 19.35 5.87
C LEU A 555 5.77 18.39 6.86
N HIS A 556 6.44 17.35 6.35
CA HIS A 556 7.22 16.43 7.18
C HIS A 556 8.50 17.06 7.74
N SER A 557 9.12 18.04 7.08
CA SER A 557 10.26 18.75 7.67
C SER A 557 9.87 19.72 8.79
N ALA A 558 8.61 20.12 8.85
CA ALA A 558 8.09 21.03 9.88
C ALA A 558 7.21 20.33 10.92
N ASP A 559 7.20 18.99 10.97
CA ASP A 559 6.36 18.21 11.91
C ASP A 559 4.88 18.67 11.94
N THR A 560 4.34 19.00 10.76
CA THR A 560 3.01 19.62 10.60
C THR A 560 2.11 18.77 9.72
N PRO A 561 1.37 17.77 10.26
CA PRO A 561 0.46 16.95 9.47
C PRO A 561 -0.83 17.68 9.09
N LEU A 562 -1.29 17.44 7.86
CA LEU A 562 -2.65 17.81 7.44
C LEU A 562 -3.67 16.88 8.07
N VAL A 563 -4.80 17.44 8.49
CA VAL A 563 -5.85 16.69 9.16
C VAL A 563 -6.69 15.92 8.13
N ILE A 564 -6.85 14.61 8.38
CA ILE A 564 -7.81 13.78 7.67
C ILE A 564 -9.12 13.76 8.50
N PRO A 565 -10.26 14.22 7.95
CA PRO A 565 -11.51 14.36 8.69
C PRO A 565 -12.15 12.98 8.95
N ILE A 566 -11.69 12.31 10.01
CA ILE A 566 -12.23 11.05 10.51
C ILE A 566 -12.95 11.33 11.84
N PRO A 567 -14.11 10.71 12.13
CA PRO A 567 -14.90 10.99 13.34
C PRO A 567 -14.17 10.80 14.67
N TRP A 568 -13.07 10.07 14.69
CA TRP A 568 -12.29 9.79 15.90
C TRP A 568 -10.97 10.57 15.86
N GLU A 569 -10.89 11.69 16.60
CA GLU A 569 -9.73 12.60 16.56
C GLU A 569 -8.38 11.93 16.85
N PHE A 570 -8.34 10.99 17.80
CA PHE A 570 -7.13 10.21 18.06
C PHE A 570 -6.69 9.39 16.83
N LEU A 571 -7.63 8.69 16.20
CA LEU A 571 -7.36 7.90 15.01
C LEU A 571 -6.99 8.81 13.83
N GLY A 572 -7.68 9.95 13.68
CA GLY A 572 -7.35 11.00 12.71
C GLY A 572 -5.90 11.46 12.83
N ARG A 573 -5.42 11.73 14.06
CA ARG A 573 -4.01 12.08 14.32
C ARG A 573 -3.05 10.97 13.92
N VAL A 574 -3.34 9.72 14.30
CA VAL A 574 -2.48 8.57 13.97
C VAL A 574 -2.41 8.34 12.46
N VAL A 575 -3.54 8.34 11.76
CA VAL A 575 -3.60 8.14 10.31
C VAL A 575 -2.94 9.30 9.56
N SER A 576 -3.19 10.54 9.96
CA SER A 576 -2.56 11.74 9.37
C SER A 576 -1.04 11.69 9.49
N ARG A 577 -0.53 11.28 10.67
CA ARG A 577 0.91 11.10 10.90
C ARG A 577 1.49 9.98 10.05
N ILE A 578 0.85 8.81 10.01
CA ILE A 578 1.31 7.67 9.20
C ILE A 578 1.33 8.07 7.72
N LEU A 579 0.28 8.73 7.23
CA LEU A 579 0.20 9.20 5.84
C LEU A 579 1.32 10.19 5.54
N LEU A 580 1.52 11.21 6.39
CA LEU A 580 2.59 12.19 6.22
C LEU A 580 3.97 11.51 6.15
N THR A 581 4.30 10.68 7.14
CA THR A 581 5.61 10.01 7.20
C THR A 581 5.82 9.07 6.02
N THR A 582 4.83 8.24 5.68
CA THR A 582 4.98 7.28 4.57
C THR A 582 5.08 7.99 3.22
N ALA A 583 4.24 8.98 2.96
CA ALA A 583 4.23 9.73 1.71
C ALA A 583 5.46 10.64 1.58
N ALA A 584 5.93 11.27 2.65
CA ALA A 584 7.14 12.09 2.64
C ALA A 584 8.39 11.23 2.42
N TYR A 585 8.49 10.07 3.07
CA TYR A 585 9.59 9.14 2.85
C TYR A 585 9.59 8.63 1.40
N TRP A 586 8.40 8.34 0.86
CA TRP A 586 8.25 8.00 -0.54
C TRP A 586 8.66 9.16 -1.46
N GLY A 587 8.18 10.37 -1.20
CA GLY A 587 8.51 11.56 -1.97
C GLY A 587 10.02 11.83 -1.99
N ARG A 588 10.69 11.71 -0.84
CA ARG A 588 12.12 11.98 -0.70
C ARG A 588 13.01 10.89 -1.30
N PHE A 589 12.79 9.64 -0.92
CA PHE A 589 13.70 8.54 -1.26
C PHE A 589 13.35 7.81 -2.55
N VAL A 590 12.09 7.92 -2.99
CA VAL A 590 11.62 7.26 -4.22
C VAL A 590 11.55 8.28 -5.35
N LEU A 591 10.86 9.41 -5.13
CA LEU A 591 10.64 10.42 -6.17
C LEU A 591 11.73 11.52 -6.23
N GLY A 592 12.68 11.53 -5.29
CA GLY A 592 13.78 12.49 -5.26
C GLY A 592 13.36 13.93 -4.96
N TYR A 593 12.19 14.14 -4.32
CA TYR A 593 11.79 15.46 -3.85
C TYR A 593 12.68 15.91 -2.69
N LYS A 594 12.98 17.21 -2.65
CA LYS A 594 13.88 17.80 -1.65
C LYS A 594 13.07 18.52 -0.58
N GLN A 595 13.61 18.53 0.64
CA GLN A 595 13.07 19.31 1.77
C GLN A 595 13.38 20.80 1.63
N THR A 596 14.43 21.15 0.89
CA THR A 596 14.79 22.54 0.63
C THR A 596 15.34 22.70 -0.79
N TYR A 597 15.12 23.88 -1.35
CA TYR A 597 15.60 24.33 -2.64
C TYR A 597 16.35 25.66 -2.44
N PRO A 598 17.58 25.81 -2.97
CA PRO A 598 18.38 27.02 -2.81
C PRO A 598 17.71 28.27 -3.40
N GLU A 599 16.81 28.11 -4.37
CA GLU A 599 16.03 29.19 -4.96
C GLU A 599 15.09 29.84 -3.92
N TYR A 600 14.62 29.08 -2.93
CA TYR A 600 13.70 29.55 -1.89
C TYR A 600 14.38 29.84 -0.55
N TYR A 601 15.46 29.14 -0.21
CA TYR A 601 16.18 29.33 1.05
C TYR A 601 17.66 28.99 0.89
N ASP A 602 18.54 29.91 1.29
CA ASP A 602 20.00 29.76 1.23
C ASP A 602 20.60 29.69 2.65
N ALA A 603 21.05 28.49 3.04
CA ALA A 603 21.64 28.21 4.33
C ALA A 603 23.02 28.86 4.55
N LYS A 604 23.66 29.42 3.51
CA LYS A 604 25.02 30.01 3.61
C LYS A 604 25.05 31.44 4.15
N LYS A 605 23.90 32.04 4.44
CA LYS A 605 23.80 33.46 4.83
C LYS A 605 23.24 33.73 6.22
N THR A 606 23.00 32.69 7.02
CA THR A 606 22.73 32.87 8.45
C THR A 606 24.04 33.10 9.19
N ILE A 607 24.48 34.36 9.12
CA ILE A 607 25.44 34.99 10.03
C ILE A 607 24.66 35.97 10.89
#